data_AF-A0A0H5QPP2-F1
#
_entry.id   AF-A0A0H5QPP2-F1
#
_cell.length_a   1.000
_cell.length_b   1.000
_cell.length_c   1.000
_cell.angle_alpha   90.00
_cell.angle_beta   90.00
_cell.angle_gamma   90.00
#
_symmetry.space_group_name_H-M   'P 1'
#
loop_
_entity.id
_entity.type
_entity.pdbx_description
1 polymer ?
#
loop_
_entity_poly.entity_id
_entity_poly.type
_entity_poly.pdbx_seq_one_letter_code
_entity_poly.pdbx_strand_id
1 'polypeptide(L)'
;DVVIGTSSFLREFSHGKDMAYITKTAIEVINFVKSKGIEVRFSSEDSFRSDLVDLLSIYQTVDKIGVNRVGIADTVGCANPRQAYDLVRTLRGVVGCDIEIHLHNDTGCAIANAYTALE
;
A
#
# COMPACT_ATOMS: atom_id res chain seq x y z
N ASP A 1 0.57 12.87 -0.53
CA ASP A 1 0.59 11.47 -0.93
C ASP A 1 2.04 11.03 -1.12
N VAL A 2 2.41 9.86 -0.62
CA VAL A 2 3.74 9.25 -0.76
C VAL A 2 3.55 7.84 -1.31
N VAL A 3 4.12 7.56 -2.48
CA VAL A 3 4.02 6.27 -3.17
C VAL A 3 5.40 5.64 -3.30
N ILE A 4 5.52 4.35 -2.96
CA ILE A 4 6.74 3.57 -3.18
C ILE A 4 6.38 2.21 -3.81
N GLY A 5 7.10 1.82 -4.86
CA GLY A 5 6.93 0.52 -5.51
C GLY A 5 7.48 -0.62 -4.66
N THR A 6 6.63 -1.59 -4.33
CA THR A 6 6.98 -2.71 -3.43
C THR A 6 7.15 -4.05 -4.14
N SER A 7 6.67 -4.19 -5.38
CA SER A 7 6.79 -5.46 -6.12
C SER A 7 8.26 -5.75 -6.47
N SER A 8 8.61 -7.03 -6.62
CA SER A 8 9.97 -7.47 -6.95
C SER A 8 10.48 -6.81 -8.24
N PHE A 9 9.63 -6.72 -9.25
CA PHE A 9 9.94 -6.03 -10.51
C PHE A 9 10.25 -4.55 -10.32
N LEU A 10 9.43 -3.83 -9.54
CA LEU A 10 9.69 -2.41 -9.27
C LEU A 10 10.97 -2.24 -8.44
N ARG A 11 11.16 -3.07 -7.40
CA ARG A 11 12.36 -3.05 -6.58
C ARG A 11 13.63 -3.31 -7.38
N GLU A 12 13.63 -4.28 -8.29
CA GLU A 12 14.78 -4.64 -9.12
C GLU A 12 15.02 -3.64 -10.26
N PHE A 13 14.00 -3.32 -11.05
CA PHE A 13 14.17 -2.62 -12.32
C PHE A 13 13.78 -1.12 -12.29
N SER A 14 12.93 -0.68 -11.36
CA SER A 14 12.50 0.72 -11.32
C SER A 14 13.38 1.59 -10.43
N HIS A 15 13.79 1.09 -9.26
CA HIS A 15 14.57 1.89 -8.31
C HIS A 15 15.79 1.18 -7.72
N GLY A 16 15.95 -0.14 -7.89
CA GLY A 16 17.14 -0.90 -7.48
C GLY A 16 17.38 -0.89 -5.97
N LYS A 17 16.34 -0.73 -5.14
CA LYS A 17 16.46 -0.52 -3.69
C LYS A 17 15.83 -1.67 -2.91
N ASP A 18 16.50 -2.05 -1.83
CA ASP A 18 15.99 -3.06 -0.91
C ASP A 18 14.92 -2.50 0.05
N MET A 19 14.23 -3.41 0.76
CA MET A 19 13.17 -3.02 1.70
C MET A 19 13.70 -2.17 2.87
N ALA A 20 14.95 -2.37 3.28
CA ALA A 20 15.56 -1.59 4.36
C ALA A 20 15.70 -0.11 3.95
N TYR A 21 16.18 0.13 2.74
CA TYR A 21 16.25 1.47 2.18
C TYR A 21 14.86 2.08 2.01
N ILE A 22 13.92 1.36 1.40
CA ILE A 22 12.53 1.82 1.18
C ILE A 22 11.91 2.23 2.51
N THR A 23 12.05 1.38 3.53
CA THR A 23 11.54 1.65 4.87
C THR A 23 12.16 2.93 5.41
N LYS A 24 13.49 3.04 5.44
CA LYS A 24 14.20 4.23 5.96
C LYS A 24 13.72 5.51 5.28
N THR A 25 13.66 5.53 3.95
CA THR A 25 13.19 6.70 3.20
C THR A 25 11.73 7.04 3.51
N ALA A 26 10.85 6.04 3.64
CA ALA A 26 9.48 6.26 4.05
C ALA A 26 9.42 6.95 5.43
N ILE A 27 10.19 6.48 6.41
CA ILE A 27 10.25 7.09 7.76
C ILE A 27 10.65 8.57 7.68
N GLU A 28 11.72 8.87 6.94
CA GLU A 28 12.26 10.23 6.81
C GLU A 28 11.22 11.19 6.22
N VAL A 29 10.57 10.78 5.12
CA VAL A 29 9.56 11.60 4.44
C VAL A 29 8.31 11.77 5.29
N ILE A 30 7.81 10.69 5.91
CA ILE A 30 6.62 10.73 6.78
C ILE A 30 6.86 11.70 7.94
N ASN A 31 8.00 11.60 8.61
CA ASN A 31 8.33 12.49 9.74
C ASN A 31 8.44 13.95 9.31
N PHE A 32 9.01 14.22 8.14
CA PHE A 32 9.05 15.57 7.59
C PHE A 32 7.64 16.13 7.38
N VAL A 33 6.74 15.39 6.72
CA VAL A 33 5.38 15.87 6.45
C VAL A 33 4.60 16.04 7.76
N LYS A 34 4.72 15.10 8.70
CA LYS A 34 4.12 15.21 10.04
C LYS A 34 4.60 16.44 10.81
N SER A 35 5.88 16.82 10.69
CA SER A 35 6.42 18.04 11.32
C SER A 35 5.76 19.33 10.80
N LYS A 36 5.06 19.27 9.66
CA LYS A 36 4.30 20.38 9.10
C LYS A 36 2.83 20.39 9.50
N GLY A 37 2.37 19.42 10.29
CA GLY A 37 0.97 19.29 10.72
C GLY A 37 0.02 18.91 9.58
N ILE A 38 0.53 18.23 8.55
CA ILE A 38 -0.24 17.82 7.37
C ILE A 38 -0.53 16.31 7.47
N GLU A 39 -1.72 15.91 7.01
CA GLU A 39 -2.09 14.49 6.94
C GLU A 39 -1.20 13.72 5.97
N VAL A 40 -0.89 12.48 6.34
CA VAL A 40 -0.03 11.60 5.56
C VAL A 40 -0.78 10.33 5.18
N ARG A 41 -0.84 10.11 3.86
CA ARG A 41 -1.13 8.81 3.27
C ARG A 41 0.15 8.18 2.74
N PHE A 42 0.38 6.92 3.08
CA PHE A 42 1.44 6.09 2.49
C PHE A 42 0.84 4.99 1.63
N SER A 43 1.27 4.88 0.37
CA SER A 43 0.77 3.87 -0.55
C SER A 43 1.88 3.00 -1.13
N SER A 44 1.59 1.71 -1.30
CA SER A 44 2.42 0.83 -2.11
C SER A 44 1.88 0.81 -3.54
N GLU A 45 2.76 0.93 -4.53
CA GLU A 45 2.38 0.63 -5.90
C GLU A 45 2.43 -0.89 -6.15
N ASP A 46 1.50 -1.40 -6.95
CA ASP A 46 1.47 -2.79 -7.42
C ASP A 46 1.29 -3.83 -6.29
N SER A 47 0.37 -3.54 -5.36
CA SER A 47 0.13 -4.33 -4.15
C SER A 47 -0.22 -5.79 -4.47
N PHE A 48 -1.04 -6.03 -5.48
CA PHE A 48 -1.55 -7.37 -5.81
C PHE A 48 -0.53 -8.28 -6.50
N ARG A 49 0.63 -7.74 -6.87
CA ARG A 49 1.79 -8.51 -7.39
C ARG A 49 3.03 -8.36 -6.50
N SER A 50 2.87 -7.76 -5.33
CA SER A 50 3.93 -7.67 -4.32
C SER A 50 3.95 -8.92 -3.43
N ASP A 51 5.12 -9.24 -2.87
CA ASP A 51 5.20 -10.27 -1.84
C ASP A 51 4.42 -9.80 -0.59
N LEU A 52 3.52 -10.66 -0.10
CA LEU A 52 2.61 -10.31 0.98
C LEU A 52 3.35 -10.02 2.29
N VAL A 53 4.45 -10.71 2.57
CA VAL A 53 5.23 -10.50 3.81
C VAL A 53 5.90 -9.14 3.77
N ASP A 54 6.53 -8.80 2.65
CA ASP A 54 7.16 -7.48 2.47
C ASP A 54 6.13 -6.34 2.52
N LEU A 55 4.98 -6.52 1.88
CA LEU A 55 3.89 -5.56 1.85
C LEU A 55 3.32 -5.28 3.25
N LEU A 56 3.01 -6.33 4.01
CA LEU A 56 2.46 -6.16 5.36
C LEU A 56 3.51 -5.60 6.33
N SER A 57 4.79 -5.97 6.16
CA SER A 57 5.90 -5.46 6.98
C SER A 57 6.08 -3.94 6.85
N ILE A 58 6.04 -3.42 5.61
CA ILE A 58 6.15 -1.96 5.40
C ILE A 58 4.93 -1.24 5.95
N TYR A 59 3.71 -1.76 5.75
CA TYR A 59 2.50 -1.13 6.28
C TYR A 59 2.46 -1.10 7.80
N GLN A 60 2.86 -2.20 8.45
CA GLN A 60 3.00 -2.23 9.90
C GLN A 60 4.02 -1.21 10.41
N THR A 61 5.09 -0.99 9.66
CA THR A 61 6.13 -0.02 10.02
C THR A 61 5.61 1.41 9.91
N VAL A 62 4.95 1.78 8.81
CA VAL A 62 4.41 3.14 8.63
C VAL A 62 3.24 3.44 9.57
N ASP A 63 2.42 2.44 9.90
CA ASP A 63 1.36 2.57 10.90
C ASP A 63 1.93 2.88 12.29
N LYS A 64 3.00 2.18 12.70
CA LYS A 64 3.72 2.47 13.97
C LYS A 64 4.31 3.88 14.02
N ILE A 65 4.73 4.42 12.88
CA ILE A 65 5.23 5.81 12.78
C ILE A 65 4.07 6.81 12.87
N GLY A 66 2.85 6.37 12.61
CA GLY A 66 1.61 7.13 12.76
C GLY A 66 1.28 7.95 11.52
N VAL A 67 1.04 7.26 10.40
CA VAL A 67 0.36 7.83 9.22
C VAL A 67 -1.15 7.91 9.47
N ASN A 68 -1.85 8.81 8.78
CA ASN A 68 -3.31 8.90 8.86
C ASN A 68 -3.96 7.74 8.10
N ARG A 69 -3.32 7.31 7.00
CA ARG A 69 -3.88 6.31 6.09
C ARG A 69 -2.80 5.51 5.39
N VAL A 70 -3.09 4.23 5.14
CA VAL A 70 -2.35 3.41 4.19
C VAL A 70 -3.19 3.16 2.94
N GLY A 71 -2.56 3.08 1.76
CA GLY A 71 -3.26 2.82 0.50
C GLY A 71 -2.65 1.65 -0.26
N ILE A 72 -3.49 0.68 -0.67
CA ILE A 72 -3.12 -0.39 -1.61
C ILE A 72 -3.60 -0.06 -3.03
N ALA A 73 -2.89 -0.52 -4.04
CA ALA A 73 -3.20 -0.24 -5.43
C ALA A 73 -3.18 -1.52 -6.31
N ASP A 74 -4.27 -1.75 -7.05
CA ASP A 74 -4.31 -2.65 -8.20
C ASP A 74 -3.87 -1.88 -9.45
N THR A 75 -2.56 -1.63 -9.55
CA THR A 75 -1.96 -0.80 -10.61
C THR A 75 -2.18 -1.38 -12.01
N VAL A 76 -2.32 -2.70 -12.14
CA VAL A 76 -2.47 -3.41 -13.42
C VAL A 76 -3.92 -3.80 -13.72
N GLY A 77 -4.82 -3.71 -12.74
CA GLY A 77 -6.21 -4.12 -12.93
C GLY A 77 -6.38 -5.64 -12.98
N CYS A 78 -5.50 -6.39 -12.30
CA CYS A 78 -5.49 -7.86 -12.34
C CYS A 78 -6.18 -8.51 -11.13
N ALA A 79 -6.55 -7.74 -10.10
CA ALA A 79 -7.16 -8.29 -8.91
C ALA A 79 -8.61 -8.71 -9.17
N ASN A 80 -9.02 -9.83 -8.57
CA ASN A 80 -10.43 -10.20 -8.49
C ASN A 80 -11.05 -9.80 -7.12
N PRO A 81 -12.38 -9.81 -6.99
CA PRO A 81 -13.04 -9.28 -5.78
C PRO A 81 -12.67 -10.02 -4.50
N ARG A 82 -12.47 -11.35 -4.56
CA ARG A 82 -12.05 -12.12 -3.39
C ARG A 82 -10.63 -11.78 -2.95
N GLN A 83 -9.72 -11.57 -3.91
CA GLN A 83 -8.36 -11.11 -3.59
C GLN A 83 -8.37 -9.71 -2.96
N ALA A 84 -9.23 -8.80 -3.43
CA ALA A 84 -9.40 -7.47 -2.84
C ALA A 84 -9.91 -7.57 -1.38
N TYR A 85 -10.97 -8.35 -1.15
CA TYR A 85 -11.49 -8.64 0.19
C TYR A 85 -10.41 -9.19 1.13
N ASP A 86 -9.74 -10.26 0.71
CA ASP A 86 -8.76 -10.96 1.54
C ASP A 86 -7.56 -10.05 1.89
N LEU A 87 -7.09 -9.24 0.93
CA LEU A 87 -5.99 -8.31 1.16
C LEU A 87 -6.39 -7.18 2.11
N VAL A 88 -7.54 -6.55 1.92
CA VAL A 88 -8.02 -5.46 2.78
C VAL A 88 -8.29 -5.96 4.20
N ARG A 89 -8.95 -7.11 4.34
CA ARG A 89 -9.21 -7.74 5.63
C ARG A 89 -7.91 -8.07 6.36
N THR A 90 -6.92 -8.61 5.64
CA THR A 90 -5.59 -8.90 6.21
C THR A 90 -4.90 -7.62 6.65
N LEU A 91 -4.87 -6.60 5.79
CA LEU A 91 -4.26 -5.31 6.09
C LEU A 91 -4.92 -4.65 7.30
N ARG A 92 -6.25 -4.72 7.43
CA ARG A 92 -7.00 -4.20 8.57
C ARG A 92 -6.59 -4.83 9.90
N GLY A 93 -6.19 -6.10 9.89
CA GLY A 93 -5.65 -6.79 11.07
C GLY A 93 -4.19 -6.41 11.41
N VAL A 94 -3.49 -5.72 10.51
CA VAL A 94 -2.07 -5.36 10.66
C VAL A 94 -1.88 -3.90 11.06
N VAL A 95 -2.74 -3.00 10.59
CA VAL A 95 -2.64 -1.54 10.83
C VAL A 95 -3.79 -1.05 11.71
N GLY A 96 -3.60 0.09 12.40
CA GLY A 96 -4.62 0.80 13.17
C GLY A 96 -5.21 2.03 12.47
N CYS A 97 -4.48 2.63 11.53
CA CYS A 97 -4.92 3.81 10.75
C CYS A 97 -6.00 3.50 9.68
N ASP A 98 -6.46 4.51 8.95
CA ASP A 98 -7.42 4.31 7.85
C ASP A 98 -6.81 3.49 6.70
N ILE A 99 -7.67 2.86 5.88
CA ILE A 99 -7.27 2.14 4.67
C ILE A 99 -7.94 2.79 3.45
N GLU A 100 -7.16 2.95 2.38
CA GLU A 100 -7.63 3.30 1.04
C GLU A 100 -7.27 2.18 0.06
N ILE A 101 -8.09 2.01 -0.98
CA ILE A 101 -7.80 1.13 -2.11
C ILE A 101 -7.97 1.91 -3.43
N HIS A 102 -7.00 1.76 -4.33
CA HIS A 102 -7.02 2.30 -5.69
C HIS A 102 -7.10 1.14 -6.69
N LEU A 103 -8.03 1.20 -7.63
CA LEU A 103 -8.38 0.05 -8.48
C LEU A 103 -8.44 0.46 -9.94
N HIS A 104 -7.72 -0.27 -10.78
CA HIS A 104 -7.85 -0.16 -12.23
C HIS A 104 -8.93 -1.12 -12.76
N ASN A 105 -9.47 -0.83 -13.94
CA ASN A 105 -10.65 -1.52 -14.48
C ASN A 105 -10.36 -2.33 -15.76
N ASP A 106 -9.11 -2.69 -16.00
CA ASP A 106 -8.65 -3.40 -17.21
C ASP A 106 -9.39 -4.72 -17.44
N THR A 107 -9.79 -5.40 -16.35
CA THR A 107 -10.54 -6.67 -16.37
C THR A 107 -12.01 -6.52 -15.97
N GLY A 108 -12.54 -5.29 -15.90
CA GLY A 108 -13.94 -5.03 -15.55
C GLY A 108 -14.29 -5.23 -14.07
N CYS A 109 -13.29 -5.43 -13.20
CA CYS A 109 -13.50 -5.76 -11.79
C CYS A 109 -13.45 -4.56 -10.83
N ALA A 110 -13.14 -3.33 -11.27
CA ALA A 110 -12.87 -2.23 -10.35
C ALA A 110 -14.01 -1.93 -9.37
N ILE A 111 -15.26 -1.91 -9.84
CA ILE A 111 -16.42 -1.63 -8.98
C ILE A 111 -16.65 -2.79 -7.99
N ALA A 112 -16.55 -4.03 -8.45
CA ALA A 112 -16.71 -5.20 -7.61
C ALA A 112 -15.61 -5.25 -6.52
N ASN A 113 -14.36 -4.99 -6.91
CA ASN A 113 -13.22 -4.91 -5.99
C ASN A 113 -13.41 -3.79 -4.96
N ALA A 114 -13.93 -2.62 -5.38
CA ALA A 114 -14.21 -1.50 -4.49
C ALA A 114 -15.28 -1.86 -3.46
N TYR A 115 -16.34 -2.54 -3.90
CA TYR A 115 -17.41 -3.00 -3.00
C TYR A 115 -16.87 -4.01 -1.98
N THR A 116 -16.15 -5.03 -2.43
CA THR A 116 -15.58 -6.05 -1.53
C THR A 116 -14.50 -5.50 -0.60
N ALA A 117 -13.84 -4.39 -0.95
CA ALA A 117 -12.91 -3.72 -0.06
C ALA A 117 -13.61 -2.98 1.10
N LEU A 118 -14.92 -2.68 0.97
CA LEU A 118 -15.72 -2.06 2.03
C LEU A 118 -16.34 -3.09 2.99
N GLU A 119 -16.37 -4.38 2.60
CA GLU A 119 -16.87 -5.50 3.42
C GLU A 119 -15.87 -5.96 4.49
#